data_AF-A0A7S0PAM9-F1
#
_entry.id   AF-A0A7S0PAM9-F1
#
_cell.length_a   1.000
_cell.length_b   1.000
_cell.length_c   1.000
_cell.angle_alpha   90.00
_cell.angle_beta   90.00
_cell.angle_gamma   90.00
#
_symmetry.space_group_name_H-M   'P 1'
#
loop_
_entity.id
_entity.type
_entity.pdbx_description
1 polymer ?
#
loop_
_entity_poly.entity_id
_entity_poly.type
_entity_poly.pdbx_seq_one_letter_code
_entity_poly.pdbx_strand_id
1 'polypeptide(L)'
;PPPTPGAPRRSMYDPDELAEEQRERNLRQQLNKAFRNFVQKTELVAQSEPHSSALEFDAPSRDLSFHGRALREMVEISPCRDCIVSLSENPPFVLSLDDVEHVHFERVIYGAKNFDIAFVLKASAVEPGQDEVRMVTMVPMQHLDTLQKWLVDVVEQLYTQGTRAMNWKTMMAVAREPSFYSDKDEDGEPKPIGWAFLMDSTEGGEEEEDEEEEGEAFEADEDDDDDDDDDDDD
;
A
#
# COMPACT_ATOMS: atom_id res chain seq x y z
N PRO A 1 -36.49 14.46 53.31
CA PRO A 1 -35.05 14.48 52.98
C PRO A 1 -34.81 15.06 51.57
N PRO A 2 -34.07 16.18 51.43
CA PRO A 2 -33.75 16.71 50.11
C PRO A 2 -32.65 15.85 49.44
N PRO A 3 -32.62 15.80 48.10
CA PRO A 3 -31.61 15.05 47.35
C PRO A 3 -30.24 15.71 47.48
N THR A 4 -29.20 14.88 47.56
CA THR A 4 -27.79 15.26 47.63
C THR A 4 -27.34 16.04 46.37
N PRO A 5 -26.55 17.13 46.50
CA PRO A 5 -26.11 17.91 45.36
C PRO A 5 -24.92 17.25 44.65
N GLY A 6 -25.07 17.08 43.34
CA GLY A 6 -24.02 17.26 42.34
C GLY A 6 -22.78 16.37 42.47
N ALA A 7 -22.76 15.28 41.69
CA ALA A 7 -21.49 14.74 41.19
C ALA A 7 -20.69 15.90 40.55
N PRO A 8 -19.39 16.04 40.87
CA PRO A 8 -18.59 17.12 40.33
C PRO A 8 -18.54 16.96 38.81
N ARG A 9 -18.93 18.02 38.11
CA ARG A 9 -18.68 18.18 36.68
C ARG A 9 -17.20 17.91 36.46
N ARG A 10 -16.86 16.90 35.65
CA ARG A 10 -15.51 16.64 35.15
C ARG A 10 -14.90 17.99 34.77
N SER A 11 -13.93 18.45 35.58
CA SER A 11 -13.27 19.72 35.36
C SER A 11 -12.50 19.56 34.07
N MET A 12 -12.89 20.32 33.05
CA MET A 12 -12.30 20.29 31.72
C MET A 12 -10.84 20.81 31.70
N TYR A 13 -10.31 21.15 32.88
CA TYR A 13 -8.97 21.65 33.20
C TYR A 13 -8.62 21.22 34.63
N ASP A 14 -8.00 20.05 34.78
CA ASP A 14 -7.26 19.71 35.99
C ASP A 14 -5.84 20.31 35.88
N PRO A 15 -5.40 21.18 36.81
CA PRO A 15 -4.03 21.69 36.82
C PRO A 15 -2.95 20.62 36.71
N ASP A 16 -3.22 19.41 37.23
CA ASP A 16 -2.28 18.30 37.17
C ASP A 16 -2.19 17.70 35.75
N GLU A 17 -3.32 17.53 35.04
CA GLU A 17 -3.35 17.09 33.63
C GLU A 17 -2.61 18.09 32.73
N LEU A 18 -2.81 19.38 32.95
CA LEU A 18 -2.16 20.44 32.15
C LEU A 18 -0.64 20.49 32.40
N ALA A 19 -0.21 20.23 33.64
CA ALA A 19 1.21 20.12 33.99
C ALA A 19 1.86 18.85 33.41
N GLU A 20 1.12 17.76 33.28
CA GLU A 20 1.58 16.54 32.62
C GLU A 20 1.70 16.73 31.10
N GLU A 21 0.69 17.32 30.45
CA GLU A 21 0.73 17.63 29.02
C GLU A 21 1.89 18.57 28.67
N GLN A 22 2.14 19.58 29.51
CA GLN A 22 3.28 20.48 29.32
C GLN A 22 4.62 19.75 29.46
N ARG A 23 4.73 18.79 30.40
CA ARG A 23 5.94 17.97 30.58
C ARG A 23 6.17 17.06 29.37
N GLU A 24 5.14 16.41 28.86
CA GLU A 24 5.23 15.56 27.67
C GLU A 24 5.65 16.37 26.43
N ARG A 25 5.04 17.55 26.22
CA ARG A 25 5.42 18.46 25.14
C ARG A 25 6.88 18.89 25.23
N ASN A 26 7.34 19.26 26.42
CA ASN A 26 8.74 19.65 26.65
C ASN A 26 9.71 18.49 26.39
N LEU A 27 9.37 17.28 26.84
CA LEU A 27 10.17 16.08 26.60
C LEU A 27 10.26 15.78 25.10
N ARG A 28 9.13 15.79 24.39
CA ARG A 28 9.08 15.58 22.93
C ARG A 28 9.95 16.60 22.18
N GLN A 29 9.89 17.88 22.57
CA GLN A 29 10.74 18.92 21.98
C GLN A 29 12.23 18.70 22.24
N GLN A 30 12.61 18.31 23.47
CA GLN A 30 13.99 17.99 23.80
C GLN A 30 14.50 16.78 23.01
N LEU A 31 13.70 15.71 22.93
CA LEU A 31 14.04 14.52 22.15
C LEU A 31 14.20 14.84 20.67
N ASN A 32 13.24 15.56 20.06
CA ASN A 32 13.34 15.97 18.67
C ASN A 32 14.60 16.82 18.39
N LYS A 33 14.95 17.72 19.31
CA LYS A 33 16.18 18.52 19.19
C LYS A 33 17.43 17.64 19.30
N ALA A 34 17.46 16.70 20.23
CA ALA A 34 18.57 15.76 20.40
C ALA A 34 18.75 14.88 19.14
N PHE A 35 17.67 14.34 18.59
CA PHE A 35 17.69 13.53 17.37
C PHE A 35 18.17 14.32 16.15
N ARG A 36 17.67 15.54 15.94
CA ARG A 36 18.17 16.40 14.84
C ARG A 36 19.66 16.69 14.96
N ASN A 37 20.14 16.99 16.17
CA ASN A 37 21.57 17.21 16.40
C ASN A 37 22.39 15.95 16.15
N PHE A 38 21.86 14.78 16.49
CA PHE A 38 22.51 13.50 16.23
C PHE A 38 22.63 13.21 14.73
N VAL A 39 21.54 13.38 13.98
CA VAL A 39 21.49 13.24 12.52
C VAL A 39 22.56 14.13 11.87
N GLN A 40 22.52 15.44 12.16
CA GLN A 40 23.47 16.40 11.58
C GLN A 40 24.93 16.06 11.89
N LYS A 41 25.24 15.63 13.12
CA LYS A 41 26.61 15.23 13.48
C LYS A 41 27.04 13.96 12.75
N THR A 42 26.13 13.01 12.58
CA THR A 42 26.42 11.76 11.88
C THR A 42 26.72 12.01 10.41
N GLU A 43 25.94 12.88 9.74
CA GLU A 43 26.19 13.30 8.36
C GLU A 43 27.55 14.01 8.22
N LEU A 44 27.88 14.93 9.13
CA LEU A 44 29.17 15.62 9.12
C LEU A 44 30.36 14.66 9.27
N VAL A 45 30.23 13.65 10.14
CA VAL A 45 31.26 12.61 10.30
C VAL A 45 31.37 11.76 9.05
N ALA A 46 30.24 11.31 8.49
CA ALA A 46 30.24 10.50 7.27
C ALA A 46 30.88 11.24 6.08
N GLN A 47 30.60 12.55 5.92
CA GLN A 47 31.22 13.38 4.88
C GLN A 47 32.73 13.56 5.04
N SER A 48 33.25 13.43 6.27
CA SER A 48 34.68 13.55 6.55
C SER A 48 35.49 12.27 6.26
N GLU A 49 34.82 11.14 6.08
CA GLU A 49 35.44 9.84 5.86
C GLU A 49 35.60 9.54 4.35
N PRO A 50 36.83 9.39 3.82
CA PRO A 50 37.07 9.29 2.38
C PRO A 50 36.53 8.02 1.71
N HIS A 51 36.04 7.04 2.49
CA HIS A 51 35.48 5.78 2.00
C HIS A 51 34.00 5.60 2.39
N SER A 52 33.40 6.59 3.08
CA SER A 52 31.96 6.58 3.29
C SER A 52 31.30 7.17 2.05
N SER A 53 30.35 6.43 1.46
CA SER A 53 29.32 7.08 0.65
C SER A 53 28.72 8.22 1.46
N ALA A 54 28.30 9.29 0.77
CA ALA A 54 27.66 10.44 1.41
C ALA A 54 26.36 9.97 2.08
N LEU A 55 26.45 9.57 3.35
CA LEU A 55 25.31 9.18 4.15
C LEU A 55 24.45 10.42 4.36
N GLU A 56 23.23 10.36 3.85
CA GLU A 56 22.23 11.40 4.00
C GLU A 56 21.00 10.80 4.68
N PHE A 57 20.45 11.51 5.66
CA PHE A 57 19.20 11.10 6.28
C PHE A 57 18.02 11.69 5.51
N ASP A 58 17.12 10.80 5.11
CA ASP A 58 15.87 11.19 4.48
C ASP A 58 14.76 11.34 5.54
N ALA A 59 13.75 12.16 5.23
CA ALA A 59 12.64 12.46 6.13
C ALA A 59 11.29 12.26 5.41
N PRO A 60 10.33 11.54 6.02
CA PRO A 60 9.03 11.33 5.41
C PRO A 60 8.25 12.64 5.21
N SER A 61 7.68 12.80 4.02
CA SER A 61 6.80 13.91 3.65
C SER A 61 5.39 13.66 4.19
N ARG A 62 5.09 14.28 5.33
CA ARG A 62 3.81 14.12 6.04
C ARG A 62 2.59 14.54 5.21
N ASP A 63 2.78 15.46 4.26
CA ASP A 63 1.71 15.97 3.41
C ASP A 63 1.29 14.95 2.34
N LEU A 64 2.17 14.00 2.02
CA LEU A 64 1.93 12.91 1.09
C LEU A 64 1.67 11.57 1.80
N SER A 65 1.64 11.56 3.13
CA SER A 65 1.36 10.35 3.90
C SER A 65 -0.09 9.91 3.74
N PHE A 66 -0.30 8.60 3.65
CA PHE A 66 -1.61 7.98 3.55
C PHE A 66 -1.64 6.66 4.32
N HIS A 67 -2.83 6.16 4.62
CA HIS A 67 -2.97 4.85 5.24
C HIS A 67 -3.24 3.80 4.16
N GLY A 68 -2.59 2.65 4.29
CA GLY A 68 -2.76 1.52 3.39
C GLY A 68 -2.19 0.25 4.02
N ARG A 69 -2.41 -0.88 3.36
CA ARG A 69 -1.89 -2.18 3.78
C ARG A 69 -0.75 -2.59 2.85
N ALA A 70 0.48 -2.35 3.30
CA ALA A 70 1.70 -2.72 2.58
C ALA A 70 2.14 -4.18 2.84
N LEU A 71 1.82 -4.69 4.04
CA LEU A 71 2.08 -6.07 4.43
C LEU A 71 0.76 -6.71 4.91
N ARG A 72 0.61 -6.88 6.22
CA ARG A 72 -0.60 -7.48 6.82
C ARG A 72 -1.53 -6.44 7.43
N GLU A 73 -0.96 -5.40 8.02
CA GLU A 73 -1.71 -4.39 8.78
C GLU A 73 -1.92 -3.10 8.00
N MET A 74 -2.96 -2.36 8.38
CA MET A 74 -3.16 -0.98 7.94
C MET A 74 -2.17 -0.08 8.68
N VAL A 75 -1.29 0.56 7.93
CA VAL A 75 -0.20 1.39 8.45
C VAL A 75 -0.16 2.73 7.74
N GLU A 76 0.44 3.74 8.38
CA GLU A 76 0.79 4.99 7.71
C GLU A 76 1.99 4.74 6.79
N ILE A 77 1.82 5.03 5.51
CA ILE A 77 2.84 4.93 4.48
C ILE A 77 3.17 6.35 4.05
N SER A 78 4.45 6.66 4.03
CA SER A 78 4.94 8.00 3.79
C SER A 78 6.04 7.98 2.74
N PRO A 79 5.86 8.71 1.62
CA PRO A 79 6.96 9.01 0.71
C PRO A 79 8.04 9.84 1.40
N CYS A 80 9.29 9.57 1.07
CA CYS A 80 10.45 10.39 1.37
C CYS A 80 11.01 10.95 0.05
N ARG A 81 12.28 11.38 0.02
CA ARG A 81 12.94 11.82 -1.20
C ARG A 81 13.20 10.66 -2.16
N ASP A 82 13.83 9.58 -1.67
CA ASP A 82 14.32 8.49 -2.52
C ASP A 82 13.60 7.15 -2.26
N CYS A 83 12.72 7.11 -1.28
CA CYS A 83 12.02 5.88 -0.87
C CYS A 83 10.59 6.16 -0.42
N ILE A 84 9.78 5.11 -0.36
CA ILE A 84 8.47 5.10 0.30
C ILE A 84 8.51 4.10 1.45
N VAL A 85 8.07 4.53 2.64
CA VAL A 85 8.31 3.77 3.87
C VAL A 85 7.09 3.70 4.77
N SER A 86 7.03 2.63 5.56
CA SER A 86 6.28 2.55 6.82
C SER A 86 7.22 1.99 7.88
N LEU A 87 7.52 2.83 8.88
CA LEU A 87 8.49 2.55 9.93
C LEU A 87 7.86 2.37 11.32
N SER A 88 6.52 2.46 11.39
CA SER A 88 5.78 2.33 12.66
C SER A 88 5.65 0.89 13.13
N GLU A 89 5.64 -0.06 12.19
CA GLU A 89 5.44 -1.47 12.46
C GLU A 89 6.68 -2.31 12.14
N ASN A 90 6.75 -3.49 12.75
CA ASN A 90 7.79 -4.48 12.50
C ASN A 90 7.17 -5.76 11.89
N PRO A 91 7.65 -6.25 10.72
CA PRO A 91 8.75 -5.70 9.93
C PRO A 91 8.39 -4.37 9.23
N PRO A 92 9.37 -3.44 9.09
CA PRO A 92 9.13 -2.19 8.39
C PRO A 92 8.95 -2.46 6.89
N PHE A 93 8.15 -1.61 6.25
CA PHE A 93 8.07 -1.55 4.80
C PHE A 93 9.01 -0.45 4.32
N VAL A 94 9.97 -0.79 3.46
CA VAL A 94 10.89 0.15 2.83
C VAL A 94 11.02 -0.23 1.37
N LEU A 95 10.71 0.71 0.48
CA LEU A 95 10.83 0.53 -0.95
C LEU A 95 11.62 1.71 -1.52
N SER A 96 12.79 1.42 -2.10
CA SER A 96 13.54 2.40 -2.87
C SER A 96 12.80 2.73 -4.16
N LEU A 97 12.67 4.02 -4.49
CA LEU A 97 12.04 4.44 -5.73
C LEU A 97 12.94 4.15 -6.94
N ASP A 98 14.26 4.14 -6.74
CA ASP A 98 15.23 3.74 -7.78
C ASP A 98 15.10 2.27 -8.19
N ASP A 99 14.52 1.43 -7.34
CA ASP A 99 14.31 0.01 -7.63
C ASP A 99 12.98 -0.24 -8.38
N VAL A 100 12.11 0.77 -8.46
CA VAL A 100 10.82 0.68 -9.14
C VAL A 100 11.03 0.84 -10.65
N GLU A 101 10.49 -0.10 -11.42
CA GLU A 101 10.46 -0.08 -12.88
C GLU A 101 9.15 0.53 -13.39
N HIS A 102 8.03 0.13 -12.79
CA HIS A 102 6.69 0.57 -13.19
C HIS A 102 5.74 0.63 -12.01
N VAL A 103 4.75 1.53 -12.09
CA VAL A 103 3.67 1.64 -11.09
C VAL A 103 2.33 1.43 -11.76
N HIS A 104 1.51 0.56 -11.20
CA HIS A 104 0.14 0.33 -11.66
C HIS A 104 -0.85 0.55 -10.53
N PHE A 105 -1.90 1.34 -10.82
CA PHE A 105 -3.02 1.55 -9.92
C PHE A 105 -4.16 0.59 -10.26
N GLU A 106 -4.55 -0.26 -9.32
CA GLU A 106 -5.62 -1.24 -9.52
C GLU A 106 -6.90 -0.81 -8.82
N ARG A 107 -8.03 -1.32 -9.31
CA ARG A 107 -9.36 -1.07 -8.72
C ARG A 107 -9.76 0.40 -8.72
N VAL A 108 -9.25 1.17 -9.68
CA VAL A 108 -9.62 2.57 -9.90
C VAL A 108 -10.96 2.61 -10.62
N ILE A 109 -12.05 2.57 -9.84
CA ILE A 109 -13.43 2.53 -10.33
C ILE A 109 -14.20 3.71 -9.75
N TYR A 110 -15.10 4.29 -10.53
CA TYR A 110 -16.02 5.32 -10.04
C TYR A 110 -16.86 4.81 -8.86
N GLY A 111 -16.84 5.55 -7.76
CA GLY A 111 -17.57 5.20 -6.53
C GLY A 111 -16.87 4.20 -5.61
N ALA A 112 -15.69 3.67 -5.99
CA ALA A 112 -14.86 2.88 -5.08
C ALA A 112 -14.42 3.73 -3.88
N LYS A 113 -14.25 3.10 -2.72
CA LYS A 113 -13.71 3.77 -1.52
C LYS A 113 -12.18 3.71 -1.48
N ASN A 114 -11.63 2.67 -2.08
CA ASN A 114 -10.21 2.37 -2.05
C ASN A 114 -9.74 1.83 -3.41
N PHE A 115 -8.44 1.92 -3.61
CA PHE A 115 -7.69 1.36 -4.73
C PHE A 115 -6.42 0.70 -4.20
N ASP A 116 -5.69 0.02 -5.09
CA ASP A 116 -4.37 -0.54 -4.76
C ASP A 116 -3.28 0.03 -5.67
N ILE A 117 -2.05 -0.08 -5.19
CA ILE A 117 -0.85 0.33 -5.90
C ILE A 117 0.07 -0.89 -5.99
N ALA A 118 0.47 -1.24 -7.19
CA ALA A 118 1.48 -2.24 -7.47
C ALA A 118 2.75 -1.53 -7.95
N PHE A 119 3.84 -1.70 -7.21
CA PHE A 119 5.18 -1.27 -7.61
C PHE A 119 5.91 -2.48 -8.19
N VAL A 120 6.10 -2.47 -9.51
CA VAL A 120 6.89 -3.48 -10.22
C VAL A 120 8.35 -3.11 -10.09
N LEU A 121 9.18 -4.05 -9.64
CA LEU A 121 10.60 -3.81 -9.39
C LEU A 121 11.44 -4.16 -10.61
N LYS A 122 12.54 -3.43 -10.79
CA LYS A 122 13.58 -3.75 -11.77
C LYS A 122 14.16 -5.13 -11.48
N ALA A 123 14.43 -5.92 -12.52
CA ALA A 123 15.03 -7.24 -12.36
C ALA A 123 16.35 -7.23 -11.55
N SER A 124 17.13 -6.14 -11.61
CA SER A 124 18.38 -5.99 -10.83
C SER A 124 18.16 -5.77 -9.34
N ALA A 125 16.98 -5.32 -8.92
CA ALA A 125 16.63 -5.04 -7.53
C ALA A 125 16.00 -6.25 -6.82
N VAL A 126 15.61 -7.29 -7.58
CA VAL A 126 14.94 -8.47 -7.03
C VAL A 126 15.95 -9.57 -6.75
N GLU A 127 16.07 -9.97 -5.48
CA GLU A 127 16.85 -11.14 -5.09
C GLU A 127 16.09 -12.45 -5.38
N PRO A 128 16.81 -13.57 -5.63
CA PRO A 128 16.17 -14.86 -5.86
C PRO A 128 15.22 -15.27 -4.71
N GLY A 129 13.94 -15.47 -5.03
CA GLY A 129 12.92 -15.86 -4.06
C GLY A 129 12.18 -14.71 -3.39
N GLN A 130 12.50 -13.45 -3.71
CA GLN A 130 11.66 -12.31 -3.37
C GLN A 130 10.60 -12.05 -4.44
N ASP A 131 9.46 -11.48 -4.03
CA ASP A 131 8.43 -11.07 -4.99
C ASP A 131 8.95 -9.94 -5.88
N GLU A 132 8.59 -9.94 -7.16
CA GLU A 132 8.96 -8.90 -8.13
C GLU A 132 8.05 -7.67 -8.06
N VAL A 133 6.93 -7.78 -7.33
CA VAL A 133 5.96 -6.71 -7.16
C VAL A 133 5.76 -6.45 -5.68
N ARG A 134 5.78 -5.18 -5.29
CA ARG A 134 5.44 -4.73 -3.94
C ARG A 134 4.08 -4.04 -3.99
N MET A 135 3.13 -4.53 -3.21
CA MET A 135 1.77 -3.98 -3.23
C MET A 135 1.46 -3.17 -1.99
N VAL A 136 0.75 -2.06 -2.20
CA VAL A 136 0.11 -1.29 -1.15
C VAL A 136 -1.38 -1.28 -1.45
N THR A 137 -2.14 -1.96 -0.60
CA THR A 137 -3.57 -2.18 -0.82
C THR A 137 -4.45 -1.30 0.07
N MET A 138 -5.73 -1.18 -0.28
CA MET A 138 -6.74 -0.45 0.50
C MET A 138 -6.43 1.05 0.70
N VAL A 139 -5.77 1.68 -0.27
CA VAL A 139 -5.47 3.12 -0.22
C VAL A 139 -6.76 3.92 -0.46
N PRO A 140 -7.11 4.89 0.40
CA PRO A 140 -8.32 5.68 0.22
C PRO A 140 -8.28 6.50 -1.09
N MET A 141 -9.37 6.48 -1.86
CA MET A 141 -9.47 7.15 -3.17
C MET A 141 -9.13 8.64 -3.16
N GLN A 142 -9.32 9.33 -2.02
CA GLN A 142 -8.95 10.75 -1.87
C GLN A 142 -7.45 11.02 -2.10
N HIS A 143 -6.59 10.00 -2.01
CA HIS A 143 -5.15 10.13 -2.22
C HIS A 143 -4.72 9.81 -3.66
N LEU A 144 -5.61 9.31 -4.53
CA LEU A 144 -5.27 8.87 -5.88
C LEU A 144 -4.60 9.98 -6.70
N ASP A 145 -5.29 11.11 -6.88
CA ASP A 145 -4.80 12.25 -7.67
C ASP A 145 -3.47 12.79 -7.12
N THR A 146 -3.35 12.86 -5.79
CA THR A 146 -2.13 13.34 -5.12
C THR A 146 -0.95 12.41 -5.37
N LEU A 147 -1.16 11.10 -5.30
CA LEU A 147 -0.11 10.10 -5.53
C LEU A 147 0.28 10.00 -7.00
N GLN A 148 -0.69 10.05 -7.92
CA GLN A 148 -0.44 10.11 -9.36
C GLN A 148 0.41 11.33 -9.72
N LYS A 149 0.03 12.50 -9.21
CA LYS A 149 0.79 13.73 -9.42
C LYS A 149 2.19 13.65 -8.82
N TRP A 150 2.33 13.09 -7.61
CA TRP A 150 3.63 12.91 -6.98
C TRP A 150 4.55 11.99 -7.80
N LEU A 151 4.04 10.87 -8.32
CA LEU A 151 4.82 9.98 -9.17
C LEU A 151 5.35 10.68 -10.42
N VAL A 152 4.51 11.46 -11.10
CA VAL A 152 4.90 12.14 -12.34
C VAL A 152 5.78 13.36 -12.09
N ASP A 153 5.37 14.25 -11.19
CA ASP A 153 6.00 15.57 -11.02
C ASP A 153 7.27 15.52 -10.14
N VAL A 154 7.38 14.52 -9.26
CA VAL A 154 8.47 14.44 -8.27
C VAL A 154 9.36 13.22 -8.51
N VAL A 155 8.77 12.05 -8.74
CA VAL A 155 9.53 10.80 -8.95
C VAL A 155 9.94 10.63 -10.42
N GLU A 156 9.32 11.38 -11.34
CA GLU A 156 9.50 11.26 -12.80
C GLU A 156 9.18 9.85 -13.33
N GLN A 157 8.25 9.16 -12.67
CA GLN A 157 7.83 7.80 -13.00
C GLN A 157 6.45 7.81 -13.65
N LEU A 158 6.34 7.21 -14.83
CA LEU A 158 5.05 6.97 -15.47
C LEU A 158 4.31 5.83 -14.76
N TYR A 159 2.98 5.91 -14.80
CA TYR A 159 2.10 4.90 -14.23
C TYR A 159 1.01 4.49 -15.22
N THR A 160 0.42 3.32 -14.99
CA THR A 160 -0.84 2.92 -15.62
C THR A 160 -1.91 2.73 -14.55
N GLN A 161 -3.19 2.71 -14.94
CA GLN A 161 -4.29 2.44 -14.02
C GLN A 161 -5.27 1.44 -14.65
N GLY A 162 -5.97 0.68 -13.83
CA GLY A 162 -6.92 -0.35 -14.25
C GLY A 162 -8.08 -0.49 -13.26
N THR A 163 -9.21 -0.97 -13.77
CA THR A 163 -10.42 -1.22 -12.95
C THR A 163 -10.35 -2.57 -12.23
N ARG A 164 -9.56 -3.52 -12.72
CA ARG A 164 -9.41 -4.87 -12.16
C ARG A 164 -8.08 -5.00 -11.40
N ALA A 165 -8.00 -6.00 -10.54
CA ALA A 165 -6.74 -6.44 -9.94
C ALA A 165 -6.02 -7.40 -10.89
N MET A 166 -4.70 -7.31 -10.99
CA MET A 166 -3.92 -8.10 -11.95
C MET A 166 -3.37 -9.38 -11.32
N ASN A 167 -3.28 -10.44 -12.13
CA ASN A 167 -2.48 -11.60 -11.78
C ASN A 167 -1.00 -11.31 -12.06
N TRP A 168 -0.32 -10.67 -11.10
CA TRP A 168 1.08 -10.25 -11.24
C TRP A 168 2.03 -11.42 -11.54
N LYS A 169 1.74 -12.63 -11.07
CA LYS A 169 2.59 -13.79 -11.37
C LYS A 169 2.60 -14.11 -12.86
N THR A 170 1.42 -14.11 -13.48
CA THR A 170 1.29 -14.30 -14.93
C THR A 170 1.86 -13.09 -15.68
N MET A 171 1.57 -11.88 -15.20
CA MET A 171 2.03 -10.66 -15.84
C MET A 171 3.56 -10.55 -15.88
N MET A 172 4.23 -10.86 -14.77
CA MET A 172 5.69 -10.86 -14.73
C MET A 172 6.31 -11.96 -15.62
N ALA A 173 5.62 -13.08 -15.84
CA ALA A 173 6.07 -14.07 -16.80
C ALA A 173 6.06 -13.51 -18.24
N VAL A 174 5.01 -12.76 -18.60
CA VAL A 174 4.94 -12.06 -19.90
C VAL A 174 6.01 -10.96 -20.00
N ALA A 175 6.22 -10.18 -18.94
CA ALA A 175 7.18 -9.07 -18.94
C ALA A 175 8.65 -9.51 -19.09
N ARG A 176 8.96 -10.79 -18.80
CA ARG A 176 10.30 -11.37 -19.02
C ARG A 176 10.57 -11.73 -20.48
N GLU A 177 9.54 -11.84 -21.31
CA GLU A 177 9.71 -12.14 -22.72
C GLU A 177 10.28 -10.91 -23.46
N PRO A 178 11.31 -11.05 -24.31
CA PRO A 178 11.88 -9.92 -25.04
C PRO A 178 10.88 -9.19 -25.94
N SER A 179 9.85 -9.90 -26.40
CA SER A 179 8.76 -9.34 -27.19
C SER A 179 7.95 -8.30 -26.41
N PHE A 180 7.93 -8.34 -25.08
CA PHE A 180 7.19 -7.39 -24.25
C PHE A 180 7.62 -5.93 -24.54
N TYR A 181 8.92 -5.69 -24.65
CA TYR A 181 9.50 -4.37 -24.95
C TYR A 181 9.67 -4.08 -26.45
N SER A 182 9.23 -4.97 -27.32
CA SER A 182 9.20 -4.73 -28.77
C SER A 182 8.04 -3.81 -29.15
N ASP A 183 8.27 -2.97 -30.16
CA ASP A 183 7.25 -2.13 -30.81
C ASP A 183 6.38 -2.91 -31.80
N LYS A 184 6.71 -4.18 -32.03
CA LYS A 184 5.99 -5.09 -32.92
C LYS A 184 5.69 -6.43 -32.27
N ASP A 185 4.58 -7.03 -32.65
CA ASP A 185 4.24 -8.41 -32.30
C ASP A 185 4.96 -9.44 -33.20
N GLU A 186 4.61 -10.73 -33.03
CA GLU A 186 5.20 -11.84 -33.80
C GLU A 186 4.88 -11.78 -35.29
N ASP A 187 3.73 -11.17 -35.65
CA ASP A 187 3.28 -10.98 -37.03
C ASP A 187 3.87 -9.70 -37.67
N GLY A 188 4.54 -8.86 -36.88
CA GLY A 188 5.19 -7.63 -37.32
C GLY A 188 4.28 -6.41 -37.28
N GLU A 189 3.08 -6.54 -36.72
CA GLU A 189 2.13 -5.46 -36.54
C GLU A 189 2.52 -4.61 -35.32
N PRO A 190 2.26 -3.29 -35.35
CA PRO A 190 2.64 -2.38 -34.28
C PRO A 190 1.83 -2.68 -33.01
N LYS A 191 2.52 -2.81 -31.87
CA LYS A 191 1.89 -3.02 -30.56
C LYS A 191 2.37 -2.02 -29.51
N PRO A 192 1.60 -1.80 -28.43
CA PRO A 192 2.08 -1.02 -27.29
C PRO A 192 3.37 -1.61 -26.70
N ILE A 193 4.32 -0.73 -26.37
CA ILE A 193 5.63 -1.12 -25.83
C ILE A 193 5.54 -1.29 -24.32
N GLY A 194 6.04 -2.42 -23.82
CA GLY A 194 6.15 -2.69 -22.40
C GLY A 194 4.81 -2.53 -21.68
N TRP A 195 4.81 -1.83 -20.55
CA TRP A 195 3.64 -1.61 -19.69
C TRP A 195 2.51 -0.77 -20.31
N ALA A 196 2.72 -0.15 -21.49
CA ALA A 196 1.75 0.74 -22.11
C ALA A 196 0.43 0.03 -22.50
N PHE A 197 0.47 -1.29 -22.77
CA PHE A 197 -0.74 -2.05 -23.12
C PHE A 197 -1.79 -2.03 -21.99
N LEU A 198 -1.37 -1.85 -20.73
CA LEU A 198 -2.28 -1.75 -19.58
C LEU A 198 -3.16 -0.50 -19.63
N MET A 199 -2.82 0.51 -20.44
CA MET A 199 -3.68 1.69 -20.63
C MET A 199 -4.82 1.44 -21.62
N ASP A 200 -4.70 0.46 -22.51
CA ASP A 200 -5.70 0.18 -23.54
C ASP A 200 -6.84 -0.69 -22.98
N SER A 201 -6.51 -1.58 -22.02
CA SER A 201 -7.48 -2.38 -21.27
C SER A 201 -8.47 -1.56 -20.43
N THR A 202 -8.27 -0.24 -20.32
CA THR A 202 -9.18 0.67 -19.60
C THR A 202 -10.25 1.32 -20.46
N GLU A 203 -10.12 1.36 -21.80
CA GLU A 203 -11.13 1.97 -22.68
C GLU A 203 -12.08 0.94 -23.32
N GLY A 204 -11.67 -0.32 -23.42
CA GLY A 204 -12.51 -1.41 -23.89
C GLY A 204 -13.26 -2.09 -22.74
N GLY A 205 -14.45 -1.61 -22.42
CA GLY A 205 -15.47 -2.42 -21.72
C GLY A 205 -15.99 -3.54 -22.62
N GLU A 206 -15.09 -4.35 -23.20
CA GLU A 206 -15.44 -5.60 -23.84
C GLU A 206 -15.13 -6.73 -22.87
N GLU A 207 -16.22 -7.41 -22.54
CA GLU A 207 -16.30 -8.60 -21.73
C GLU A 207 -15.39 -9.66 -22.37
N GLU A 208 -14.24 -9.95 -21.77
CA GLU A 208 -13.82 -11.35 -21.75
C GLU A 208 -14.79 -12.06 -20.82
N GLU A 209 -15.88 -12.50 -21.44
CA GLU A 209 -16.69 -13.62 -20.98
C GLU A 209 -15.73 -14.79 -20.78
N ASP A 210 -15.37 -15.06 -19.52
CA ASP A 210 -14.93 -16.38 -19.12
C ASP A 210 -16.14 -17.32 -19.34
N GLU A 211 -16.32 -17.78 -20.58
CA GLU A 211 -17.13 -18.95 -20.92
C GLU A 211 -16.44 -20.19 -20.34
N GLU A 212 -16.60 -20.43 -19.04
CA GLU A 212 -16.52 -21.77 -18.46
C GLU A 212 -17.91 -22.16 -17.92
N GLU A 213 -18.72 -22.61 -18.87
CA GLU A 213 -19.75 -23.65 -18.81
C GLU A 213 -20.52 -23.85 -17.48
N GLU A 214 -21.81 -23.49 -17.53
CA GLU A 214 -22.84 -24.02 -16.65
C GLU A 214 -23.01 -25.55 -16.80
N GLY A 215 -23.17 -26.24 -15.67
CA GLY A 215 -23.80 -27.55 -15.55
C GLY A 215 -23.48 -28.16 -14.18
N GLU A 216 -24.37 -28.36 -13.23
CA GLU A 216 -25.83 -28.38 -13.22
C GLU A 216 -26.31 -28.01 -11.81
N ALA A 217 -27.42 -27.27 -11.73
CA ALA A 217 -28.17 -27.05 -10.50
C ALA A 217 -29.54 -27.73 -10.62
N PHE A 218 -29.76 -28.83 -9.89
CA PHE A 218 -31.06 -29.35 -9.41
C PHE A 218 -30.81 -30.72 -8.74
N GLU A 219 -31.38 -31.17 -7.62
CA GLU A 219 -32.56 -30.78 -6.84
C GLU A 219 -32.26 -30.93 -5.34
N ALA A 220 -32.93 -30.09 -4.54
CA ALA A 220 -33.16 -30.35 -3.13
C ALA A 220 -34.32 -31.35 -3.03
N ASP A 221 -34.09 -32.50 -2.39
CA ASP A 221 -35.18 -33.29 -1.82
C ASP A 221 -35.17 -33.08 -0.30
N GLU A 222 -36.20 -32.36 0.13
CA GLU A 222 -36.78 -32.47 1.45
C GLU A 222 -37.41 -33.86 1.54
N ASP A 223 -36.90 -34.75 2.40
CA ASP A 223 -37.69 -35.84 2.92
C ASP A 223 -37.61 -35.83 4.45
N ASP A 224 -38.74 -35.36 4.98
CA ASP A 224 -39.32 -35.56 6.29
C ASP A 224 -39.59 -37.07 6.47
N ASP A 225 -39.02 -37.69 7.50
CA ASP A 225 -39.55 -38.95 8.03
C ASP A 225 -39.29 -38.99 9.54
N ASP A 226 -40.35 -38.63 10.27
CA ASP A 226 -40.69 -39.11 11.60
C ASP A 226 -40.53 -40.64 11.67
N ASP A 227 -39.91 -41.15 12.74
CA ASP A 227 -40.50 -42.26 13.48
C ASP A 227 -39.89 -42.34 14.89
N ASP A 228 -40.77 -42.13 15.87
CA ASP A 228 -40.68 -42.55 17.26
C ASP A 228 -40.38 -44.05 17.35
N ASP A 229 -39.56 -44.47 18.32
CA ASP A 229 -40.04 -45.39 19.36
C ASP A 229 -39.04 -45.60 20.49
N ASP A 230 -39.62 -45.62 21.69
CA ASP A 230 -39.10 -45.93 23.01
C ASP A 230 -38.28 -47.23 23.10
N ASP A 231 -37.32 -47.29 24.03
CA ASP A 231 -37.42 -48.24 25.14
C ASP A 231 -36.39 -47.99 26.25
N ASP A 232 -36.93 -47.98 27.47
CA ASP A 232 -36.30 -48.04 28.79
C ASP A 232 -35.37 -49.28 28.95
N ASP A 233 -34.28 -49.15 29.73
CA ASP A 233 -34.06 -49.91 30.97
C ASP A 233 -32.65 -49.72 31.58
N ASP A 234 -32.64 -49.47 32.90
CA ASP A 234 -31.57 -49.52 33.94
C ASP A 234 -30.53 -48.37 34.07
#